data_AF-H3B6R9-F1
#
_entry.id   AF-H3B6R9-F1
#
_cell.length_a   1.000
_cell.length_b   1.000
_cell.length_c   1.000
_cell.angle_alpha   90.00
_cell.angle_beta   90.00
_cell.angle_gamma   90.00
#
_symmetry.space_group_name_H-M   'P 1'
#
loop_
_entity.id
_entity.type
_entity.pdbx_description
1 polymer ?
#
loop_
_entity_poly.entity_id
_entity_poly.type
_entity_poly.pdbx_seq_one_letter_code
_entity_poly.pdbx_strand_id
1 'polypeptide(L)'
;ELLTMGFPSLFKESKCDDGEKRLNLVAFLNCIYELLQLHRKSLRTVEDMETQHLKSSSDMDHLQNSNSKLKEQLESARREIVALQEKERQVQSKNKSLLQLLKNEKEEVSKLNFIVAGTFSRYNWKEESTMCIEKHPRRIHYILFLKKKKKKAIDMLNYVGRADGKRSAWKTGKSEARNEGEMYKVLLNEYEQRQKQLIVENAELKKVLQQMKKDMIYILTPQKQQSKEKIEDSICTALSDAEENSGDQSRENLWELSCEMAREQLTNSIRQQWRMLKNHVEKLDNQASLLQLHTWNDRGFVAREDHDQEIENLKLEIQQCREIIRTQQQLLQQQLSTPSDEETVTLLRDCYLVEEKERLQEEWRLFTEQRKNFERERRNFTEAAIRLGHERKAFEEDRAVWLKQQFLNLTPFTDRRKSHTVKTPSAFPVTSEQEDQVNSQSQPNTSSLRLSASPASTPKPSAKVSPATPTSTELCRTLRLIPESRYVNQGDIAA
;
A
#
# COMPACT_ATOMS: atom_id res chain seq x y z
N GLU A 1 31.99 -82.78 -6.55
CA GLU A 1 32.05 -81.62 -5.64
C GLU A 1 33.47 -81.11 -5.45
N LEU A 2 34.40 -81.86 -4.83
CA LEU A 2 35.80 -81.41 -4.67
C LEU A 2 36.52 -81.14 -6.01
N LEU A 3 36.35 -82.00 -7.01
CA LEU A 3 36.86 -81.76 -8.38
C LEU A 3 36.24 -80.52 -9.04
N THR A 4 34.97 -80.23 -8.72
CA THR A 4 34.23 -79.06 -9.24
C THR A 4 34.72 -77.76 -8.61
N MET A 5 35.25 -77.84 -7.39
CA MET A 5 35.91 -76.75 -6.64
C MET A 5 37.41 -76.63 -6.97
N GLY A 6 37.92 -77.39 -7.95
CA GLY A 6 39.30 -77.34 -8.42
C GLY A 6 40.30 -78.25 -7.69
N PHE A 7 39.86 -79.13 -6.79
CA PHE A 7 40.75 -80.02 -6.05
C PHE A 7 41.09 -81.33 -6.80
N PRO A 8 42.31 -81.89 -6.62
CA PRO A 8 42.75 -83.11 -7.30
C PRO A 8 41.98 -84.38 -6.84
N SER A 9 41.94 -85.39 -7.71
CA SER A 9 41.27 -86.68 -7.42
C SER A 9 41.92 -87.42 -6.25
N LEU A 10 41.09 -87.93 -5.34
CA LEU A 10 41.49 -88.58 -4.09
C LEU A 10 41.79 -90.08 -4.23
N PHE A 11 41.41 -90.67 -5.36
CA PHE A 11 41.57 -92.09 -5.63
C PHE A 11 42.71 -92.32 -6.62
N LYS A 12 43.62 -93.26 -6.31
CA LYS A 12 44.60 -93.76 -7.28
C LYS A 12 43.94 -94.87 -8.10
N GLU A 13 43.91 -94.74 -9.42
CA GLU A 13 43.60 -95.86 -10.30
C GLU A 13 44.77 -96.86 -10.26
N SER A 14 44.54 -98.03 -9.64
CA SER A 14 45.47 -99.15 -9.72
C SER A 14 45.35 -99.79 -11.10
N LYS A 15 46.42 -99.73 -11.91
CA LYS A 15 46.55 -100.56 -13.11
C LYS A 15 46.97 -101.97 -12.70
N CYS A 16 46.11 -102.72 -12.01
CA CYS A 16 46.13 -104.19 -11.94
C CYS A 16 44.95 -104.65 -11.06
N ASP A 17 44.08 -105.42 -11.71
CA ASP A 17 43.16 -106.45 -11.22
C ASP A 17 43.03 -106.63 -9.70
N ASP A 18 42.24 -105.76 -9.06
CA ASP A 18 41.18 -106.10 -8.10
C ASP A 18 40.41 -104.80 -7.81
N GLY A 19 39.10 -104.88 -7.65
CA GLY A 19 38.16 -103.73 -7.68
C GLY A 19 38.25 -102.69 -6.56
N GLU A 20 39.38 -102.55 -5.86
CA GLU A 20 39.54 -101.64 -4.72
C GLU A 20 40.27 -100.33 -5.12
N LYS A 21 39.49 -99.26 -5.28
CA LYS A 21 40.00 -97.89 -5.37
C LYS A 21 40.68 -97.50 -4.05
N ARG A 22 42.01 -97.62 -3.96
CA ARG A 22 42.74 -97.19 -2.76
C ARG A 22 42.82 -95.66 -2.68
N LEU A 23 42.34 -95.11 -1.57
CA LEU A 23 42.44 -93.70 -1.23
C LEU A 23 43.90 -93.30 -1.05
N ASN A 24 44.31 -92.23 -1.73
CA ASN A 24 45.62 -91.64 -1.50
C ASN A 24 45.53 -90.71 -0.27
N LEU A 25 45.92 -91.24 0.89
CA LEU A 25 45.88 -90.51 2.17
C LEU A 25 46.60 -89.15 2.12
N VAL A 26 47.71 -89.05 1.39
CA VAL A 26 48.48 -87.80 1.26
C VAL A 26 47.72 -86.78 0.42
N ALA A 27 47.14 -87.22 -0.71
CA ALA A 27 46.30 -86.34 -1.54
C ALA A 27 45.04 -85.88 -0.78
N PHE A 28 44.47 -86.76 0.04
CA PHE A 28 43.33 -86.47 0.91
C PHE A 28 43.66 -85.45 2.01
N LEU A 29 44.75 -85.66 2.77
CA LEU A 29 45.20 -84.72 3.79
C LEU A 29 45.55 -83.35 3.21
N ASN A 30 46.25 -83.30 2.08
CA ASN A 30 46.55 -82.05 1.39
C ASN A 30 45.28 -81.35 0.89
N CYS A 31 44.31 -82.11 0.37
CA CYS A 31 43.01 -81.58 -0.06
C CYS A 31 42.23 -80.97 1.11
N ILE A 32 42.18 -81.66 2.26
CA ILE A 32 41.56 -81.11 3.48
C ILE A 32 42.29 -79.85 3.94
N TYR A 33 43.62 -79.85 3.93
CA TYR A 33 44.41 -78.69 4.33
C TYR A 33 44.13 -77.47 3.44
N GLU A 34 44.16 -77.66 2.11
CA GLU A 34 43.86 -76.59 1.15
C GLU A 34 42.41 -76.11 1.27
N LEU A 35 41.44 -77.01 1.48
CA LEU A 35 40.05 -76.65 1.73
C LEU A 35 39.90 -75.82 3.01
N LEU A 36 40.61 -76.19 4.08
CA LEU A 36 40.61 -75.45 5.34
C LEU A 36 41.24 -74.06 5.16
N GLN A 37 42.32 -73.96 4.39
CA GLN A 37 42.96 -72.69 4.07
C GLN A 37 42.07 -71.80 3.20
N LEU A 38 41.39 -72.37 2.20
CA LEU A 38 40.44 -71.66 1.36
C LEU A 38 39.26 -71.16 2.20
N HIS A 39 38.70 -72.00 3.08
CA HIS A 39 37.63 -71.61 3.98
C HIS A 39 38.06 -70.46 4.91
N ARG A 40 39.26 -70.52 5.49
CA ARG A 40 39.81 -69.42 6.32
C ARG A 40 40.01 -68.13 5.55
N LYS A 41 40.53 -68.20 4.31
CA LYS A 41 40.66 -67.02 3.44
C LYS A 41 39.30 -66.44 3.08
N SER A 42 38.33 -67.29 2.74
CA SER A 42 36.94 -66.89 2.47
C SER A 42 36.30 -66.21 3.67
N LEU A 43 36.53 -66.73 4.89
CA LEU A 43 36.00 -66.13 6.11
C LEU A 43 36.55 -64.70 6.30
N ARG A 44 37.88 -64.53 6.18
CA ARG A 44 38.53 -63.21 6.26
C ARG A 44 37.99 -62.24 5.22
N THR A 45 37.82 -62.68 3.96
CA THR A 45 37.26 -61.81 2.93
C THR A 45 35.82 -61.40 3.24
N VAL A 46 35.02 -62.27 3.84
CA VAL A 46 33.65 -61.93 4.27
C VAL A 46 33.68 -60.93 5.42
N GLU A 47 34.52 -61.15 6.43
CA GLU A 47 34.72 -60.22 7.55
C GLU A 47 35.19 -58.82 7.07
N ASP A 48 36.14 -58.77 6.13
CA ASP A 48 36.61 -57.52 5.53
C ASP A 48 35.50 -56.78 4.76
N MET A 49 34.66 -57.53 4.03
CA MET A 49 33.51 -56.96 3.31
C MET A 49 32.41 -56.47 4.27
N GLU A 50 32.14 -57.19 5.35
CA GLU A 50 31.18 -56.78 6.39
C GLU A 50 31.65 -55.50 7.11
N THR A 51 32.93 -55.40 7.46
CA THR A 51 33.48 -54.19 8.08
C THR A 51 33.45 -52.99 7.13
N GLN A 52 33.77 -53.17 5.85
CA GLN A 52 33.61 -52.12 4.83
C GLN A 52 32.15 -51.71 4.66
N HIS A 53 31.22 -52.67 4.65
CA HIS A 53 29.79 -52.39 4.56
C HIS A 53 29.31 -51.55 5.75
N LEU A 54 29.69 -51.92 6.98
CA LEU A 54 29.34 -51.15 8.19
C LEU A 54 29.91 -49.72 8.13
N LYS A 55 31.16 -49.57 7.69
CA LYS A 55 31.78 -48.24 7.52
C LYS A 55 31.02 -47.40 6.49
N SER A 56 30.76 -47.94 5.31
CA SER A 56 30.01 -47.25 4.26
C SER A 56 28.58 -46.91 4.67
N SER A 57 27.93 -47.79 5.44
CA SER A 57 26.60 -47.53 5.99
C SER A 57 26.62 -46.35 6.96
N SER A 58 27.59 -46.33 7.88
CA SER A 58 27.76 -45.21 8.82
C SER A 58 28.04 -43.89 8.08
N ASP A 59 28.90 -43.91 7.06
CA ASP A 59 29.21 -42.72 6.26
C ASP A 59 27.96 -42.21 5.51
N MET A 60 27.15 -43.13 4.95
CA MET A 60 25.89 -42.81 4.30
C MET A 60 24.88 -42.18 5.28
N ASP A 61 24.75 -42.73 6.49
CA ASP A 61 23.87 -42.20 7.54
C ASP A 61 24.32 -40.79 7.98
N HIS A 62 25.63 -40.58 8.14
CA HIS A 62 26.19 -39.26 8.46
C HIS A 62 25.90 -38.23 7.35
N LEU A 63 26.09 -38.61 6.08
CA LEU A 63 25.78 -37.76 4.94
C LEU A 63 24.28 -37.46 4.85
N GLN A 64 23.42 -38.45 5.07
CA GLN A 64 21.97 -38.29 5.07
C GLN A 64 21.50 -37.34 6.19
N ASN A 65 22.07 -37.47 7.39
CA ASN A 65 21.77 -36.59 8.51
C ASN A 65 22.28 -35.16 8.26
N SER A 66 23.49 -35.00 7.72
CA SER A 66 24.03 -33.70 7.32
C SER A 66 23.14 -33.03 6.27
N ASN A 67 22.75 -33.78 5.24
CA ASN A 67 21.88 -33.29 4.18
C ASN A 67 20.50 -32.88 4.71
N SER A 68 19.91 -33.66 5.62
CA SER A 68 18.65 -33.31 6.29
C SER A 68 18.75 -31.98 7.06
N LYS A 69 19.83 -31.78 7.83
CA LYS A 69 20.07 -30.52 8.55
C LYS A 69 20.23 -29.33 7.62
N LEU A 70 20.99 -29.49 6.53
CA LEU A 70 21.17 -28.43 5.53
C LEU A 70 19.85 -28.09 4.83
N LYS A 71 19.00 -29.08 4.54
CA LYS A 71 17.65 -28.85 4.00
C LYS A 71 16.77 -28.07 4.97
N GLU A 72 16.78 -28.41 6.26
CA GLU A 72 16.01 -27.67 7.27
C GLU A 72 16.48 -26.22 7.40
N GLN A 73 17.79 -25.98 7.38
CA GLN A 73 18.36 -24.62 7.39
C GLN A 73 17.96 -23.84 6.15
N LEU A 74 17.99 -24.47 4.97
CA LEU A 74 17.58 -23.85 3.72
C LEU A 74 16.09 -23.51 3.71
N GLU A 75 15.22 -24.39 4.22
CA GLU A 75 13.80 -24.09 4.37
C GLU A 75 13.51 -23.03 5.45
N SER A 76 14.35 -22.95 6.49
CA SER A 76 14.28 -21.86 7.46
C SER A 76 14.66 -20.51 6.83
N ALA A 77 15.78 -20.46 6.11
CA ALA A 77 16.23 -19.25 5.42
C ALA A 77 15.24 -18.80 4.35
N ARG A 78 14.64 -19.73 3.59
CA ARG A 78 13.55 -19.43 2.64
C ARG A 78 12.36 -18.76 3.31
N ARG A 79 11.92 -19.28 4.46
CA ARG A 79 10.82 -18.68 5.25
C ARG A 79 11.17 -17.29 5.74
N GLU A 80 12.42 -17.08 6.18
CA GLU A 80 12.90 -15.77 6.62
C GLU A 80 12.94 -14.75 5.48
N ILE A 81 13.42 -15.14 4.30
CA ILE A 81 13.43 -14.29 3.10
C ILE A 81 12.01 -13.82 2.77
N VAL A 82 11.03 -14.73 2.73
CA VAL A 82 9.62 -14.38 2.45
C VAL A 82 9.08 -13.41 3.51
N ALA A 83 9.39 -13.63 4.78
CA ALA A 83 8.97 -12.74 5.86
C ALA A 83 9.60 -11.34 5.76
N LEU A 84 10.87 -11.25 5.35
CA LEU A 84 11.56 -9.98 5.11
C LEU A 84 11.01 -9.26 3.88
N GLN A 85 10.72 -9.98 2.80
CA GLN A 85 10.11 -9.41 1.59
C GLN A 85 8.73 -8.80 1.87
N GLU A 86 7.89 -9.43 2.71
CA GLU A 86 6.60 -8.85 3.09
C GLU A 86 6.77 -7.60 3.98
N LYS A 87 7.74 -7.60 4.90
CA LYS A 87 8.07 -6.39 5.69
C LYS A 87 8.55 -5.25 4.78
N GLU A 88 9.40 -5.55 3.80
CA GLU A 88 9.85 -4.58 2.82
C GLU A 88 8.67 -4.00 2.02
N ARG A 89 7.78 -4.86 1.52
CA ARG A 89 6.57 -4.43 0.79
C ARG A 89 5.70 -3.50 1.62
N GLN A 90 5.53 -3.78 2.92
CA GLN A 90 4.78 -2.91 3.84
C GLN A 90 5.44 -1.55 4.04
N VAL A 91 6.76 -1.52 4.24
CA VAL A 91 7.52 -0.27 4.39
C VAL A 91 7.48 0.54 3.09
N GLN A 92 7.65 -0.11 1.93
CA GLN A 92 7.53 0.54 0.63
C GLN A 92 6.14 1.16 0.42
N SER A 93 5.07 0.45 0.79
CA SER A 93 3.70 0.98 0.73
C SER A 93 3.50 2.21 1.63
N LYS A 94 3.99 2.14 2.88
CA LYS A 94 3.97 3.28 3.81
C LYS A 94 4.75 4.48 3.25
N ASN A 95 5.92 4.24 2.67
CA ASN A 95 6.74 5.30 2.08
C ASN A 95 6.04 5.97 0.89
N LYS A 96 5.41 5.19 0.01
CA LYS A 96 4.58 5.72 -1.09
C LYS A 96 3.43 6.60 -0.58
N SER A 97 2.75 6.18 0.48
CA SER A 97 1.69 6.97 1.12
C SER A 97 2.21 8.29 1.69
N LEU A 98 3.34 8.25 2.41
CA LEU A 98 3.98 9.45 2.97
C LEU A 98 4.47 10.41 1.87
N LEU A 99 5.02 9.89 0.77
CA LEU A 99 5.40 10.71 -0.39
C LEU A 99 4.19 11.41 -1.01
N GLN A 100 3.05 10.73 -1.10
CA GLN A 100 1.82 11.34 -1.59
C GLN A 100 1.31 12.43 -0.63
N LEU A 101 1.34 12.19 0.67
CA LEU A 101 0.96 13.19 1.66
C LEU A 101 1.87 14.43 1.57
N LEU A 102 3.20 14.23 1.49
CA LEU A 102 4.16 15.31 1.33
C LEU A 102 3.91 16.11 0.05
N LYS A 103 3.56 15.44 -1.05
CA LYS A 103 3.20 16.10 -2.31
C LYS A 103 1.96 16.98 -2.13
N ASN A 104 0.92 16.46 -1.49
CA ASN A 104 -0.31 17.21 -1.21
C ASN A 104 -0.02 18.45 -0.35
N GLU A 105 0.77 18.32 0.72
CA GLU A 105 1.17 19.44 1.58
C GLU A 105 1.98 20.49 0.80
N LYS A 106 2.89 20.07 -0.09
CA LYS A 106 3.62 21.00 -0.97
C LYS A 106 2.69 21.77 -1.91
N GLU A 107 1.65 21.12 -2.43
CA GLU A 107 0.64 21.75 -3.27
C GLU A 107 -0.19 22.76 -2.47
N GLU A 108 -0.61 22.43 -1.24
CA GLU A 108 -1.32 23.35 -0.35
C GLU A 108 -0.48 24.56 0.05
N VAL A 109 0.80 24.36 0.41
CA VAL A 109 1.74 25.45 0.67
C VAL A 109 1.89 26.35 -0.56
N SER A 110 1.96 25.76 -1.75
CA SER A 110 2.06 26.52 -3.00
C SER A 110 0.78 27.34 -3.26
N LYS A 111 -0.41 26.78 -2.99
CA LYS A 111 -1.69 27.51 -3.07
C LYS A 111 -1.76 28.66 -2.06
N LEU A 112 -1.38 28.42 -0.82
CA LEU A 112 -1.35 29.45 0.22
C LEU A 112 -0.37 30.57 -0.13
N ASN A 113 0.82 30.24 -0.63
CA ASN A 113 1.78 31.23 -1.10
C ASN A 113 1.22 32.08 -2.25
N PHE A 114 0.49 31.46 -3.19
CA PHE A 114 -0.18 32.21 -4.26
C PHE A 114 -1.24 33.18 -3.71
N ILE A 115 -2.06 32.73 -2.74
CA ILE A 115 -3.05 33.59 -2.08
C ILE A 115 -2.38 34.74 -1.34
N VAL A 116 -1.32 34.48 -0.57
CA VAL A 116 -0.55 35.50 0.17
C VAL A 116 0.11 36.51 -0.78
N ALA A 117 0.71 36.06 -1.88
CA ALA A 117 1.25 36.95 -2.90
C ALA A 117 0.16 37.82 -3.54
N GLY A 118 -1.03 37.24 -3.78
CA GLY A 118 -2.20 37.95 -4.28
C GLY A 118 -2.76 38.98 -3.30
N THR A 119 -2.80 38.69 -2.00
CA THR A 119 -3.24 39.64 -0.97
C THR A 119 -2.22 40.75 -0.77
N PHE A 120 -0.92 40.45 -0.78
CA PHE A 120 0.16 41.44 -0.72
C PHE A 120 0.07 42.43 -1.88
N SER A 121 -0.07 41.93 -3.12
CA SER A 121 -0.23 42.78 -4.31
C SER A 121 -1.46 43.69 -4.21
N ARG A 122 -2.57 43.16 -3.67
CA ARG A 122 -3.81 43.92 -3.46
C ARG A 122 -3.67 44.98 -2.38
N TYR A 123 -2.91 44.70 -1.32
CA TYR A 123 -2.60 45.67 -0.27
C TYR A 123 -1.75 46.81 -0.81
N ASN A 124 -0.65 46.49 -1.52
CA ASN A 124 0.21 47.50 -2.14
C ASN A 124 -0.57 48.38 -3.12
N TRP A 125 -1.41 47.79 -3.97
CA TRP A 125 -2.29 48.56 -4.85
C TRP A 125 -3.23 49.49 -4.09
N LYS A 126 -3.81 49.02 -2.98
CA LYS A 126 -4.66 49.86 -2.12
C LYS A 126 -3.85 51.00 -1.51
N GLU A 127 -2.64 50.74 -1.03
CA GLU A 127 -1.75 51.74 -0.43
C GLU A 127 -1.29 52.80 -1.45
N GLU A 128 -0.89 52.38 -2.65
CA GLU A 128 -0.55 53.30 -3.75
C GLU A 128 -1.74 54.16 -4.16
N SER A 129 -2.94 53.56 -4.23
CA SER A 129 -4.19 54.28 -4.50
C SER A 129 -4.52 55.29 -3.40
N THR A 130 -4.41 54.91 -2.12
CA THR A 130 -4.62 55.85 -1.00
C THR A 130 -3.59 56.96 -0.99
N MET A 131 -2.32 56.68 -1.30
CA MET A 131 -1.28 57.70 -1.41
C MET A 131 -1.57 58.66 -2.58
N CYS A 132 -2.10 58.16 -3.70
CA CYS A 132 -2.53 59.02 -4.82
C CYS A 132 -3.71 59.93 -4.42
N ILE A 133 -4.67 59.39 -3.67
CA ILE A 133 -5.80 60.15 -3.12
C ILE A 133 -5.31 61.22 -2.14
N GLU A 134 -4.34 60.92 -1.27
CA GLU A 134 -3.78 61.89 -0.30
C GLU A 134 -2.93 62.98 -0.98
N LYS A 135 -2.23 62.67 -2.08
CA LYS A 135 -1.49 63.66 -2.88
C LYS A 135 -2.40 64.65 -3.61
N HIS A 136 -3.65 64.25 -3.90
CA HIS A 136 -4.61 65.04 -4.65
C HIS A 136 -4.99 66.39 -3.99
N PRO A 137 -5.37 66.47 -2.70
CA PRO A 137 -5.64 67.74 -2.03
C PRO A 137 -4.41 68.63 -1.94
N ARG A 138 -3.19 68.10 -1.75
CA ARG A 138 -1.95 68.90 -1.77
C ARG A 138 -1.69 69.50 -3.15
N ARG A 139 -1.93 68.74 -4.23
CA ARG A 139 -1.81 69.23 -5.61
C ARG A 139 -2.90 70.25 -5.97
N ILE A 140 -4.14 70.03 -5.53
CA ILE A 140 -5.23 71.00 -5.67
C ILE A 140 -4.92 72.27 -4.89
N HIS A 141 -4.45 72.16 -3.66
CA HIS A 141 -4.08 73.32 -2.83
C HIS A 141 -2.94 74.13 -3.46
N TYR A 142 -1.94 73.46 -4.04
CA TYR A 142 -0.87 74.10 -4.82
C TYR A 142 -1.43 74.82 -6.07
N ILE A 143 -2.33 74.19 -6.84
CA ILE A 143 -2.98 74.81 -8.01
C ILE A 143 -3.88 75.99 -7.59
N LEU A 144 -4.62 75.86 -6.49
CA LEU A 144 -5.45 76.92 -5.93
C LEU A 144 -4.61 78.09 -5.42
N PHE A 145 -3.46 77.81 -4.78
CA PHE A 145 -2.49 78.83 -4.36
C PHE A 145 -1.91 79.59 -5.55
N LEU A 146 -1.54 78.88 -6.62
CA LEU A 146 -1.10 79.50 -7.89
C LEU A 146 -2.24 80.28 -8.58
N LYS A 147 -3.48 79.80 -8.54
CA LYS A 147 -4.67 80.48 -9.09
C LYS A 147 -5.11 81.69 -8.28
N LYS A 148 -4.84 81.75 -6.97
CA LYS A 148 -5.14 82.92 -6.14
C LYS A 148 -4.38 84.18 -6.61
N LYS A 149 -3.25 83.99 -7.31
CA LYS A 149 -2.49 85.08 -7.98
C LYS A 149 -2.95 85.42 -9.40
N LYS A 150 -3.93 84.70 -9.98
CA LYS A 150 -4.53 85.01 -11.29
C LYS A 150 -6.02 84.62 -11.30
N LYS A 151 -6.91 85.53 -10.88
CA LYS A 151 -8.35 85.42 -11.15
C LYS A 151 -8.58 85.53 -12.67
N LYS A 152 -8.73 84.39 -13.33
CA LYS A 152 -9.48 84.31 -14.59
C LYS A 152 -10.53 83.21 -14.42
N ALA A 153 -11.80 83.63 -14.51
CA ALA A 153 -12.93 82.72 -14.58
C ALA A 153 -12.77 81.81 -15.80
N ILE A 154 -12.96 80.51 -15.62
CA ILE A 154 -13.00 79.54 -16.71
C ILE A 154 -14.47 79.18 -16.88
N ASP A 155 -15.08 79.61 -17.98
CA ASP A 155 -16.34 79.03 -18.46
C ASP A 155 -16.05 77.61 -18.95
N MET A 156 -16.71 76.61 -18.35
CA MET A 156 -16.65 75.23 -18.84
C MET A 156 -17.58 75.06 -20.03
N LEU A 157 -17.08 75.34 -21.23
CA LEU A 157 -17.82 75.20 -22.49
C LEU A 157 -17.72 73.79 -23.11
N ASN A 158 -17.36 72.76 -22.34
CA ASN A 158 -17.38 71.39 -22.82
C ASN A 158 -17.69 70.41 -21.68
N TYR A 159 -18.95 70.01 -21.58
CA TYR A 159 -19.27 68.76 -20.90
C TYR A 159 -18.74 67.62 -21.79
N VAL A 160 -17.79 66.83 -21.28
CA VAL A 160 -17.46 65.54 -21.89
C VAL A 160 -18.60 64.57 -21.57
N GLY A 161 -19.74 64.78 -22.22
CA GLY A 161 -20.73 63.73 -22.42
C GLY A 161 -20.25 62.87 -23.58
N ARG A 162 -20.16 61.55 -23.37
CA ARG A 162 -19.97 60.63 -24.50
C ARG A 162 -21.12 60.85 -25.50
N ALA A 163 -20.82 60.74 -26.80
CA ALA A 163 -21.78 60.96 -27.89
C ALA A 163 -23.03 60.03 -27.88
N ASP A 164 -23.09 59.06 -26.97
CA ASP A 164 -24.23 58.14 -26.76
C ASP A 164 -25.14 58.51 -25.57
N GLY A 165 -24.91 59.64 -24.86
CA GLY A 165 -25.85 60.15 -23.84
C GLY A 165 -26.09 59.27 -22.61
N LYS A 166 -25.49 58.09 -22.50
CA LYS A 166 -25.62 57.19 -21.35
C LYS A 166 -24.50 57.43 -20.34
N ARG A 167 -24.89 57.74 -19.09
CA ARG A 167 -23.99 57.71 -17.94
C ARG A 167 -23.48 56.28 -17.73
N SER A 168 -22.21 56.11 -17.40
CA SER A 168 -21.73 54.89 -16.74
C SER A 168 -22.58 54.70 -15.48
N ALA A 169 -23.47 53.71 -15.51
CA ALA A 169 -24.30 53.39 -14.36
C ALA A 169 -23.37 52.97 -13.23
N TRP A 170 -23.32 53.78 -12.18
CA TRP A 170 -22.79 53.33 -10.89
C TRP A 170 -23.55 52.06 -10.50
N LYS A 171 -22.86 51.09 -9.88
CA LYS A 171 -23.50 49.91 -9.29
C LYS A 171 -24.72 50.37 -8.50
N THR A 172 -25.89 50.15 -9.07
CA THR A 172 -27.16 50.51 -8.45
C THR A 172 -27.64 49.27 -7.71
N GLY A 173 -28.31 49.44 -6.57
CA GLY A 173 -28.77 48.32 -5.73
C GLY A 173 -29.58 47.25 -6.48
N LYS A 174 -30.14 47.56 -7.66
CA LYS A 174 -30.78 46.58 -8.56
C LYS A 174 -29.79 45.56 -9.17
N SER A 175 -28.55 45.96 -9.44
CA SER A 175 -27.49 45.07 -9.93
C SER A 175 -26.85 44.25 -8.79
N GLU A 176 -26.72 44.81 -7.59
CA GLU A 176 -26.26 44.05 -6.41
C GLU A 176 -27.32 43.05 -5.95
N ALA A 177 -28.59 43.44 -5.87
CA ALA A 177 -29.68 42.51 -5.52
C ALA A 177 -29.83 41.35 -6.52
N ARG A 178 -29.52 41.60 -7.81
CA ARG A 178 -29.48 40.53 -8.82
C ARG A 178 -28.29 39.59 -8.61
N ASN A 179 -27.11 40.13 -8.34
CA ASN A 179 -25.91 39.34 -8.08
C ASN A 179 -26.01 38.54 -6.76
N GLU A 180 -26.63 39.12 -5.73
CA GLU A 180 -26.95 38.43 -4.47
C GLU A 180 -27.96 37.32 -4.69
N GLY A 181 -29.01 37.54 -5.50
CA GLY A 181 -29.96 36.50 -5.89
C GLY A 181 -29.30 35.34 -6.64
N GLU A 182 -28.37 35.63 -7.56
CA GLU A 182 -27.58 34.61 -8.26
C GLU A 182 -26.65 33.86 -7.30
N MET A 183 -26.04 34.54 -6.31
CA MET A 183 -25.21 33.92 -5.27
C MET A 183 -26.04 33.00 -4.36
N TYR A 184 -27.22 33.43 -3.89
CA TYR A 184 -28.11 32.58 -3.09
C TYR A 184 -28.59 31.36 -3.89
N LYS A 185 -28.82 31.52 -5.20
CA LYS A 185 -29.19 30.41 -6.08
C LYS A 185 -28.06 29.37 -6.22
N VAL A 186 -26.81 29.82 -6.35
CA VAL A 186 -25.64 28.92 -6.39
C VAL A 186 -25.51 28.18 -5.06
N LEU A 187 -25.59 28.89 -3.94
CA LEU A 187 -25.47 28.30 -2.61
C LEU A 187 -26.56 27.24 -2.35
N LEU A 188 -27.82 27.54 -2.69
CA LEU A 188 -28.93 26.59 -2.59
C LEU A 188 -28.70 25.35 -3.46
N ASN A 189 -28.23 25.53 -4.70
CA ASN A 189 -27.94 24.42 -5.60
C ASN A 189 -26.80 23.52 -5.07
N GLU A 190 -25.76 24.09 -4.47
CA GLU A 190 -24.69 23.33 -3.80
C GLU A 190 -25.21 22.54 -2.59
N TYR A 191 -26.09 23.14 -1.77
CA TYR A 191 -26.74 22.43 -0.66
C TYR A 191 -27.64 21.29 -1.14
N GLU A 192 -28.45 21.51 -2.18
CA GLU A 192 -29.28 20.45 -2.79
C GLU A 192 -28.41 19.32 -3.35
N GLN A 193 -27.29 19.64 -3.99
CA GLN A 193 -26.36 18.64 -4.51
C GLN A 193 -25.71 17.84 -3.37
N ARG A 194 -25.28 18.51 -2.30
CA ARG A 194 -24.75 17.86 -1.10
C ARG A 194 -25.78 16.94 -0.45
N GLN A 195 -27.04 17.37 -0.36
CA GLN A 195 -28.13 16.57 0.19
C GLN A 195 -28.46 15.35 -0.68
N LYS A 196 -28.34 15.45 -2.01
CA LYS A 196 -28.47 14.29 -2.90
C LYS A 196 -27.32 13.30 -2.72
N GLN A 197 -26.09 13.78 -2.59
CA GLN A 197 -24.89 12.95 -2.33
C GLN A 197 -25.02 12.18 -1.00
N LEU A 198 -25.17 12.91 0.12
CA LEU A 198 -26.19 12.64 1.15
C LEU A 198 -26.90 11.29 1.11
N ILE A 199 -28.02 11.32 0.40
CA ILE A 199 -28.98 10.24 0.29
C ILE A 199 -28.39 9.01 -0.43
N VAL A 200 -27.55 9.24 -1.45
CA VAL A 200 -26.90 8.16 -2.20
C VAL A 200 -25.88 7.42 -1.32
N GLU A 201 -24.99 8.14 -0.65
CA GLU A 201 -24.03 7.57 0.30
C GLU A 201 -24.74 6.81 1.42
N ASN A 202 -25.84 7.35 1.95
CA ASN A 202 -26.64 6.67 2.97
C ASN A 202 -27.27 5.36 2.43
N ALA A 203 -27.74 5.36 1.18
CA ALA A 203 -28.27 4.17 0.53
C ALA A 203 -27.18 3.11 0.29
N GLU A 204 -25.97 3.52 -0.08
CA GLU A 204 -24.81 2.63 -0.23
C GLU A 204 -24.37 2.03 1.10
N LEU A 205 -24.29 2.84 2.16
CA LEU A 205 -24.00 2.37 3.51
C LEU A 205 -25.02 1.35 3.99
N LYS A 206 -26.32 1.57 3.71
CA LYS A 206 -27.37 0.59 4.00
C LYS A 206 -27.16 -0.72 3.23
N LYS A 207 -26.75 -0.67 1.96
CA LYS A 207 -26.43 -1.88 1.19
C LYS A 207 -25.25 -2.65 1.77
N VAL A 208 -24.15 -1.96 2.12
CA VAL A 208 -22.97 -2.58 2.74
C VAL A 208 -23.34 -3.21 4.08
N LEU A 209 -24.13 -2.52 4.91
CA LEU A 209 -24.59 -3.06 6.19
C LEU A 209 -25.44 -4.32 6.01
N GLN A 210 -26.36 -4.33 5.04
CA GLN A 210 -27.16 -5.52 4.73
C GLN A 210 -26.29 -6.67 4.18
N GLN A 211 -25.24 -6.37 3.41
CA GLN A 211 -24.29 -7.38 2.94
C GLN A 211 -23.49 -7.97 4.09
N MET A 212 -22.93 -7.14 4.97
CA MET A 212 -22.21 -7.62 6.16
C MET A 212 -23.11 -8.47 7.07
N LYS A 213 -24.40 -8.10 7.21
CA LYS A 213 -25.40 -8.92 7.92
C LYS A 213 -25.54 -10.31 7.27
N LYS A 214 -25.65 -10.39 5.94
CA LYS A 214 -25.72 -11.66 5.21
C LYS A 214 -24.45 -12.50 5.38
N ASP A 215 -23.28 -11.87 5.28
CA ASP A 215 -21.99 -12.55 5.41
C ASP A 215 -21.78 -13.09 6.83
N MET A 216 -22.16 -12.31 7.86
CA MET A 216 -22.16 -12.79 9.25
C MET A 216 -23.10 -13.98 9.44
N ILE A 217 -24.30 -13.95 8.85
CA ILE A 217 -25.22 -15.10 8.91
C ILE A 217 -24.59 -16.32 8.25
N TYR A 218 -23.95 -16.15 7.09
CA TYR A 218 -23.27 -17.24 6.38
C TYR A 218 -22.14 -17.87 7.22
N ILE A 219 -21.34 -17.05 7.91
CA ILE A 219 -20.23 -17.51 8.74
C ILE A 219 -20.72 -18.17 10.05
N LEU A 220 -21.77 -17.63 10.66
CA LEU A 220 -22.26 -18.06 11.97
C LEU A 220 -23.27 -19.20 11.90
N THR A 221 -23.90 -19.45 10.74
CA THR A 221 -24.78 -20.61 10.57
C THR A 221 -23.90 -21.87 10.47
N PRO A 222 -24.01 -22.82 11.41
CA PRO A 222 -23.23 -24.05 11.33
C PRO A 222 -23.60 -24.82 10.07
N GLN A 223 -22.72 -24.83 9.08
CA GLN A 223 -22.84 -25.68 7.91
C GLN A 223 -22.65 -27.13 8.39
N LYS A 224 -23.74 -27.77 8.83
CA LYS A 224 -23.76 -29.21 9.05
C LYS A 224 -23.28 -29.84 7.74
N GLN A 225 -22.14 -30.51 7.83
CA GLN A 225 -21.62 -31.40 6.80
C GLN A 225 -22.74 -32.39 6.44
N GLN A 226 -23.44 -32.13 5.33
CA GLN A 226 -24.21 -33.17 4.67
C GLN A 226 -23.23 -33.95 3.81
N SER A 227 -22.78 -35.06 4.39
CA SER A 227 -22.26 -36.22 3.68
C SER A 227 -23.15 -36.51 2.47
N LYS A 228 -22.50 -36.70 1.32
CA LYS A 228 -23.08 -37.35 0.15
C LYS A 228 -23.76 -38.65 0.57
N GLU A 229 -25.07 -38.76 0.35
CA GLU A 229 -25.70 -40.03 0.02
C GLU A 229 -26.95 -39.79 -0.81
N LYS A 230 -27.04 -40.53 -1.91
CA LYS A 230 -28.17 -40.56 -2.86
C LYS A 230 -29.41 -41.12 -2.15
N ILE A 231 -30.60 -40.63 -2.48
CA ILE A 231 -31.83 -41.40 -2.78
C ILE A 231 -32.88 -40.41 -3.32
N GLU A 232 -33.57 -40.87 -4.35
CA GLU A 232 -34.58 -40.19 -5.17
C GLU A 232 -35.93 -39.98 -4.46
N ASP A 233 -36.70 -39.05 -5.06
CA ASP A 233 -38.16 -38.97 -5.15
C ASP A 233 -39.05 -38.85 -3.90
N SER A 234 -39.73 -37.70 -3.76
CA SER A 234 -41.20 -37.66 -3.91
C SER A 234 -41.84 -36.30 -3.60
N ILE A 235 -42.56 -35.81 -4.62
CA ILE A 235 -43.88 -35.15 -4.55
C ILE A 235 -43.95 -33.63 -4.28
N CYS A 236 -44.41 -32.96 -5.34
CA CYS A 236 -44.97 -31.60 -5.43
C CYS A 236 -46.12 -31.36 -4.44
N THR A 237 -46.32 -30.11 -3.98
CA THR A 237 -47.65 -29.46 -3.93
C THR A 237 -47.52 -27.92 -3.92
N ALA A 238 -47.98 -27.34 -5.03
CA ALA A 238 -48.68 -26.07 -5.26
C ALA A 238 -48.64 -24.90 -4.25
N LEU A 239 -48.32 -23.72 -4.81
CA LEU A 239 -49.05 -22.43 -4.74
C LEU A 239 -49.44 -21.88 -3.36
N SER A 240 -48.86 -20.74 -2.98
CA SER A 240 -49.63 -19.49 -2.84
C SER A 240 -48.70 -18.28 -2.75
N ASP A 241 -48.96 -17.33 -3.63
CA ASP A 241 -48.61 -15.91 -3.53
C ASP A 241 -49.42 -15.28 -2.36
N ALA A 242 -48.98 -14.09 -1.91
CA ALA A 242 -49.55 -13.20 -0.88
C ALA A 242 -48.95 -13.24 0.54
N GLU A 243 -48.67 -12.01 1.02
CA GLU A 243 -48.33 -11.57 2.40
C GLU A 243 -46.83 -11.42 2.75
N GLU A 244 -46.12 -10.54 2.03
CA GLU A 244 -45.03 -9.75 2.62
C GLU A 244 -45.61 -8.62 3.50
N ASN A 245 -45.79 -8.82 4.82
CA ASN A 245 -45.53 -7.74 5.81
C ASN A 245 -45.59 -8.10 7.32
N SER A 246 -45.64 -9.36 7.76
CA SER A 246 -45.81 -9.67 9.20
C SER A 246 -44.82 -10.68 9.78
N GLY A 247 -43.86 -11.17 8.98
CA GLY A 247 -42.89 -12.20 9.40
C GLY A 247 -41.52 -11.68 9.87
N ASP A 248 -41.27 -10.37 9.85
CA ASP A 248 -39.94 -9.82 10.16
C ASP A 248 -39.65 -9.82 11.67
N GLN A 249 -40.68 -9.63 12.50
CA GLN A 249 -40.55 -9.61 13.96
C GLN A 249 -40.20 -10.99 14.55
N SER A 250 -40.78 -12.08 14.03
CA SER A 250 -40.53 -13.42 14.55
C SER A 250 -39.15 -13.95 14.14
N ARG A 251 -38.65 -13.56 12.96
CA ARG A 251 -37.28 -13.84 12.54
C ARG A 251 -36.31 -12.99 13.34
N GLU A 252 -36.52 -11.67 13.48
CA GLU A 252 -35.69 -10.80 14.34
C GLU A 252 -35.59 -11.30 15.78
N ASN A 253 -36.70 -11.72 16.39
CA ASN A 253 -36.69 -12.27 17.75
C ASN A 253 -35.90 -13.59 17.84
N LEU A 254 -35.93 -14.43 16.80
CA LEU A 254 -35.13 -15.66 16.74
C LEU A 254 -33.62 -15.35 16.58
N TRP A 255 -33.28 -14.30 15.83
CA TRP A 255 -31.91 -13.82 15.62
C TRP A 255 -31.34 -13.14 16.86
N GLU A 256 -32.14 -12.33 17.54
CA GLU A 256 -31.76 -11.66 18.78
C GLU A 256 -31.50 -12.71 19.86
N LEU A 257 -32.34 -13.73 19.97
CA LEU A 257 -32.13 -14.85 20.88
C LEU A 257 -30.88 -15.68 20.54
N SER A 258 -30.61 -15.93 19.25
CA SER A 258 -29.39 -16.65 18.81
C SER A 258 -28.12 -15.84 19.03
N CYS A 259 -28.16 -14.51 18.84
CA CYS A 259 -27.03 -13.63 19.10
C CYS A 259 -26.78 -13.51 20.61
N GLU A 260 -27.84 -13.41 21.41
CA GLU A 260 -27.73 -13.34 22.86
C GLU A 260 -27.17 -14.63 23.44
N MET A 261 -27.57 -15.79 22.91
CA MET A 261 -27.02 -17.10 23.28
C MET A 261 -25.53 -17.21 22.93
N ALA A 262 -25.11 -16.72 21.76
CA ALA A 262 -23.70 -16.70 21.36
C ALA A 262 -22.86 -15.75 22.25
N ARG A 263 -23.41 -14.58 22.58
CA ARG A 263 -22.79 -13.63 23.52
C ARG A 263 -22.65 -14.22 24.92
N GLU A 264 -23.68 -14.92 25.39
CA GLU A 264 -23.67 -15.59 26.69
C GLU A 264 -22.64 -16.73 26.74
N GLN A 265 -22.55 -17.56 25.69
CA GLN A 265 -21.53 -18.62 25.60
C GLN A 265 -20.10 -18.04 25.60
N LEU A 266 -19.86 -16.97 24.84
CA LEU A 266 -18.57 -16.30 24.82
C LEU A 266 -18.22 -15.72 26.21
N THR A 267 -19.19 -15.06 26.85
CA THR A 267 -19.01 -14.47 28.18
C THR A 267 -18.73 -15.54 29.24
N ASN A 268 -19.42 -16.67 29.18
CA ASN A 268 -19.20 -17.79 30.09
C ASN A 268 -17.84 -18.46 29.87
N SER A 269 -17.40 -18.61 28.62
CA SER A 269 -16.06 -19.10 28.28
C SER A 269 -14.96 -18.18 28.85
N ILE A 270 -15.07 -16.87 28.64
CA ILE A 270 -14.11 -15.88 29.18
C ILE A 270 -14.08 -15.94 30.71
N ARG A 271 -15.25 -16.00 31.36
CA ARG A 271 -15.35 -16.15 32.83
C ARG A 271 -14.71 -17.43 33.33
N GLN A 272 -14.80 -18.53 32.59
CA GLN A 272 -14.18 -19.79 32.96
C GLN A 272 -12.66 -19.72 32.81
N GLN A 273 -12.15 -19.17 31.71
CA GLN A 273 -10.72 -18.95 31.50
C GLN A 273 -10.13 -18.03 32.57
N TRP A 274 -10.83 -16.95 32.92
CA TRP A 274 -10.43 -16.05 34.01
C TRP A 274 -10.35 -16.75 35.36
N ARG A 275 -11.32 -17.62 35.69
CA ARG A 275 -11.28 -18.43 36.92
C ARG A 275 -10.09 -19.39 36.94
N MET A 276 -9.78 -20.04 35.82
CA MET A 276 -8.61 -20.93 35.74
C MET A 276 -7.30 -20.17 35.93
N LEU A 277 -7.16 -19.01 35.27
CA LEU A 277 -5.99 -18.16 35.42
C LEU A 277 -5.85 -17.64 36.86
N LYS A 278 -6.94 -17.11 37.44
CA LYS A 278 -6.96 -16.62 38.82
C LYS A 278 -6.51 -17.70 39.80
N ASN A 279 -7.05 -18.92 39.68
CA ASN A 279 -6.66 -20.04 40.53
C ASN A 279 -5.19 -20.43 40.35
N HIS A 280 -4.65 -20.32 39.13
CA HIS A 280 -3.24 -20.61 38.89
C HIS A 280 -2.32 -19.54 39.50
N VAL A 281 -2.69 -18.26 39.37
CA VAL A 281 -1.96 -17.15 40.00
C VAL A 281 -2.01 -17.26 41.52
N GLU A 282 -3.16 -17.57 42.12
CA GLU A 282 -3.27 -17.82 43.57
C GLU A 282 -2.40 -19.01 44.02
N LYS A 283 -2.28 -20.07 43.21
CA LYS A 283 -1.36 -21.18 43.52
C LYS A 283 0.10 -20.74 43.50
N LEU A 284 0.51 -19.95 42.50
CA LEU A 284 1.87 -19.41 42.41
C LEU A 284 2.16 -18.46 43.59
N ASP A 285 1.20 -17.62 43.97
CA ASP A 285 1.32 -16.69 45.10
C ASP A 285 1.45 -17.42 46.45
N ASN A 286 0.66 -18.48 46.66
CA ASN A 286 0.79 -19.34 47.84
C ASN A 286 2.15 -20.06 47.88
N GLN A 287 2.67 -20.47 46.71
CA GLN A 287 3.98 -21.13 46.60
C GLN A 287 5.13 -20.15 46.85
N ALA A 288 5.02 -18.91 46.36
CA ALA A 288 5.94 -17.83 46.64
C ALA A 288 5.89 -17.40 48.12
N SER A 289 4.70 -17.38 48.73
CA SER A 289 4.52 -17.08 50.15
C SER A 289 5.10 -18.17 51.05
N LEU A 290 5.06 -19.44 50.65
CA LEU A 290 5.72 -20.55 51.36
C LEU A 290 7.25 -20.42 51.33
N LEU A 291 7.82 -19.99 50.19
CA LEU A 291 9.25 -19.68 50.06
C LEU A 291 9.64 -18.41 50.83
N GLN A 292 8.75 -17.43 50.92
CA GLN A 292 8.96 -16.27 51.78
C GLN A 292 8.93 -16.67 53.26
N LEU A 293 7.97 -17.46 53.74
CA LEU A 293 7.96 -17.86 55.16
C LEU A 293 9.20 -18.67 55.56
N HIS A 294 9.75 -19.49 54.65
CA HIS A 294 11.01 -20.21 54.88
C HIS A 294 12.23 -19.28 54.89
N THR A 295 12.21 -18.17 54.15
CA THR A 295 13.34 -17.21 54.10
C THR A 295 13.33 -16.19 55.24
N TRP A 296 12.20 -15.97 55.93
CA TRP A 296 12.13 -14.99 57.02
C TRP A 296 12.69 -15.53 58.36
N ASN A 297 12.67 -16.85 58.57
CA ASN A 297 13.35 -17.45 59.74
C ASN A 297 14.89 -17.42 59.63
N ASP A 298 15.42 -17.11 58.45
CA ASP A 298 16.86 -17.08 58.15
C ASP A 298 17.39 -15.64 57.92
N ARG A 299 16.55 -14.62 58.14
CA ARG A 299 16.93 -13.20 57.96
C ARG A 299 17.51 -12.55 59.21
N GLY A 300 18.34 -13.27 59.94
CA GLY A 300 19.16 -12.75 61.03
C GLY A 300 20.67 -13.01 60.87
N PHE A 301 21.07 -13.84 59.89
CA PHE A 301 22.44 -14.31 59.77
C PHE A 301 22.78 -14.59 58.30
N VAL A 302 22.80 -13.56 57.44
CA VAL A 302 23.51 -13.70 56.15
C VAL A 302 24.99 -13.80 56.51
N ALA A 303 25.49 -15.04 56.57
CA ALA A 303 26.80 -15.36 57.06
C ALA A 303 27.86 -14.75 56.13
N ARG A 304 28.92 -14.24 56.74
CA ARG A 304 30.13 -13.75 56.07
C ARG A 304 30.66 -14.75 55.02
N GLU A 305 30.46 -16.04 55.26
CA GLU A 305 30.70 -17.14 54.34
C GLU A 305 29.99 -17.03 52.97
N ASP A 306 28.74 -16.53 52.89
CA ASP A 306 28.04 -16.45 51.59
C ASP A 306 28.64 -15.36 50.70
N HIS A 307 29.05 -14.23 51.30
CA HIS A 307 29.78 -13.18 50.60
C HIS A 307 31.17 -13.64 50.17
N ASP A 308 31.89 -14.38 51.02
CA ASP A 308 33.20 -14.93 50.67
C ASP A 308 33.08 -15.98 49.55
N GLN A 309 32.02 -16.81 49.55
CA GLN A 309 31.76 -17.78 48.49
C GLN A 309 31.41 -17.10 47.16
N GLU A 310 30.64 -16.01 47.18
CA GLU A 310 30.31 -15.24 45.99
C GLU A 310 31.53 -14.53 45.40
N ILE A 311 32.45 -14.04 46.25
CA ILE A 311 33.73 -13.49 45.82
C ILE A 311 34.59 -14.55 45.12
N GLU A 312 34.64 -15.77 45.64
CA GLU A 312 35.38 -16.87 45.00
C GLU A 312 34.74 -17.29 43.67
N ASN A 313 33.41 -17.31 43.58
CA ASN A 313 32.70 -17.59 42.34
C ASN A 313 33.00 -16.52 41.26
N LEU A 314 32.97 -15.24 41.62
CA LEU A 314 33.31 -14.15 40.71
C LEU A 314 34.78 -14.20 40.25
N LYS A 315 35.70 -14.60 41.13
CA LYS A 315 37.11 -14.80 40.74
C LYS A 315 37.27 -15.91 39.69
N LEU A 316 36.56 -17.02 39.86
CA LEU A 316 36.55 -18.12 38.89
C LEU A 316 35.97 -17.68 37.55
N GLU A 317 34.87 -16.93 37.55
CA GLU A 317 34.25 -16.41 36.33
C GLU A 317 35.16 -15.41 35.59
N ILE A 318 35.85 -14.54 36.33
CA ILE A 318 36.86 -13.63 35.76
C ILE A 318 38.03 -14.43 35.16
N GLN A 319 38.45 -15.52 35.80
CA GLN A 319 39.52 -16.37 35.28
C GLN A 319 39.11 -17.08 34.00
N GLN A 320 37.88 -17.60 33.94
CA GLN A 320 37.31 -18.18 32.72
C GLN A 320 37.17 -17.15 31.60
N CYS A 321 36.69 -15.94 31.90
CA CYS A 321 36.64 -14.84 30.93
C CYS A 321 38.04 -14.52 30.37
N ARG A 322 39.08 -14.51 31.22
CA ARG A 322 40.46 -14.29 30.79
C ARG A 322 40.98 -15.40 29.88
N GLU A 323 40.59 -16.64 30.13
CA GLU A 323 40.93 -17.79 29.27
C GLU A 323 40.24 -17.70 27.92
N ILE A 324 38.94 -17.36 27.89
CA ILE A 324 38.19 -17.13 26.66
C ILE A 324 38.78 -15.98 25.84
N ILE A 325 39.15 -14.87 26.48
CA ILE A 325 39.79 -13.75 25.79
C ILE A 325 41.14 -14.18 25.20
N ARG A 326 41.93 -14.97 25.94
CA ARG A 326 43.20 -15.52 25.43
C ARG A 326 42.99 -16.43 24.22
N THR A 327 42.01 -17.34 24.26
CA THR A 327 41.72 -18.23 23.12
C THR A 327 41.16 -17.48 21.92
N GLN A 328 40.29 -16.47 22.14
CA GLN A 328 39.80 -15.59 21.07
C GLN A 328 40.94 -14.80 20.42
N GLN A 329 41.87 -14.25 21.22
CA GLN A 329 43.05 -13.56 20.70
C GLN A 329 43.95 -14.50 19.90
N GLN A 330 44.14 -15.73 20.37
CA GLN A 330 44.92 -16.74 19.65
C GLN A 330 44.25 -17.16 18.34
N LEU A 331 42.92 -17.31 18.30
CA LEU A 331 42.16 -17.63 17.10
C LEU A 331 42.22 -16.47 16.08
N LEU A 332 42.06 -15.23 16.53
CA LEU A 332 42.22 -14.03 15.70
C LEU A 332 43.63 -13.96 15.11
N GLN A 333 44.65 -14.22 15.93
CA GLN A 333 46.04 -14.21 15.46
C GLN A 333 46.30 -15.37 14.49
N GLN A 334 45.66 -16.53 14.68
CA GLN A 334 45.69 -17.66 13.74
C GLN A 334 44.99 -17.31 12.42
N GLN A 335 43.82 -16.67 12.44
CA GLN A 335 43.13 -16.22 11.22
C GLN A 335 43.92 -15.18 10.42
N LEU A 336 44.71 -14.34 11.10
CA LEU A 336 45.58 -13.35 10.45
C LEU A 336 46.93 -13.93 9.98
N SER A 337 47.37 -15.06 10.53
CA SER A 337 48.64 -15.72 10.17
C SER A 337 48.49 -16.94 9.28
N THR A 338 47.27 -17.46 9.13
CA THR A 338 46.96 -18.42 8.06
C THR A 338 46.86 -17.63 6.77
N PRO A 339 47.53 -18.00 5.67
CA PRO A 339 47.25 -17.40 4.37
C PRO A 339 45.79 -17.76 4.03
N SER A 340 44.88 -16.85 4.37
CA SER A 340 43.48 -16.96 3.99
C SER A 340 43.44 -17.10 2.49
N ASP A 341 42.67 -18.08 2.02
CA ASP A 341 42.51 -18.46 0.63
C ASP A 341 42.10 -17.24 -0.23
N GLU A 342 43.08 -16.48 -0.73
CA GLU A 342 42.88 -15.24 -1.50
C GLU A 342 41.97 -15.48 -2.71
N GLU A 343 41.94 -16.71 -3.24
CA GLU A 343 41.06 -17.13 -4.34
C GLU A 343 39.57 -17.04 -3.97
N THR A 344 39.19 -17.38 -2.74
CA THR A 344 37.77 -17.29 -2.33
C THR A 344 37.32 -15.86 -2.12
N VAL A 345 38.20 -15.00 -1.56
CA VAL A 345 37.91 -13.57 -1.36
C VAL A 345 37.88 -12.82 -2.69
N THR A 346 38.75 -13.18 -3.64
CA THR A 346 38.74 -12.62 -5.00
C THR A 346 37.51 -13.07 -5.79
N LEU A 347 37.12 -14.35 -5.71
CA LEU A 347 35.87 -14.84 -6.33
C LEU A 347 34.62 -14.13 -5.81
N LEU A 348 34.49 -13.96 -4.49
CA LEU A 348 33.35 -13.23 -3.91
C LEU A 348 33.33 -11.76 -4.35
N ARG A 349 34.50 -11.14 -4.45
CA ARG A 349 34.63 -9.76 -4.93
C ARG A 349 34.28 -9.65 -6.42
N ASP A 350 34.70 -10.61 -7.23
CA ASP A 350 34.40 -10.65 -8.67
C ASP A 350 32.90 -10.88 -8.90
N CYS A 351 32.24 -11.75 -8.13
CA CYS A 351 30.79 -11.93 -8.18
C CYS A 351 30.04 -10.62 -7.88
N TYR A 352 30.45 -9.89 -6.84
CA TYR A 352 29.85 -8.60 -6.50
C TYR A 352 30.05 -7.54 -7.60
N LEU A 353 31.24 -7.48 -8.20
CA LEU A 353 31.53 -6.55 -9.29
C LEU A 353 30.73 -6.87 -10.56
N VAL A 354 30.47 -8.15 -10.83
CA VAL A 354 29.63 -8.58 -11.95
C VAL A 354 28.18 -8.17 -11.73
N GLU A 355 27.62 -8.40 -10.55
CA GLU A 355 26.25 -7.99 -10.20
C GLU A 355 26.07 -6.47 -10.30
N GLU A 356 27.02 -5.69 -9.78
CA GLU A 356 27.00 -4.24 -9.86
C GLU A 356 27.08 -3.73 -11.31
N LYS A 357 27.90 -4.39 -12.15
CA LYS A 357 28.00 -4.08 -13.58
C LYS A 357 26.70 -4.35 -14.31
N GLU A 358 26.02 -5.46 -14.02
CA GLU A 358 24.74 -5.82 -14.61
C GLU A 358 23.65 -4.81 -14.20
N ARG A 359 23.61 -4.43 -12.91
CA ARG A 359 22.68 -3.40 -12.42
C ARG A 359 22.88 -2.06 -13.13
N LEU A 360 24.13 -1.60 -13.26
CA LEU A 360 24.43 -0.36 -13.98
C LEU A 360 24.03 -0.44 -15.46
N GLN A 361 24.18 -1.60 -16.08
CA GLN A 361 23.78 -1.82 -17.47
C GLN A 361 22.26 -1.74 -17.65
N GLU A 362 21.48 -2.23 -16.69
CA GLU A 362 20.02 -2.11 -16.67
C GLU A 362 19.57 -0.65 -16.47
N GLU A 363 20.16 0.06 -15.51
CA GLU A 363 19.89 1.49 -15.30
C GLU A 363 20.21 2.29 -16.57
N TRP A 364 21.34 2.02 -17.22
CA TRP A 364 21.73 2.68 -18.46
C TRP A 364 20.77 2.40 -19.61
N ARG A 365 20.24 1.16 -19.69
CA ARG A 365 19.19 0.81 -20.65
C ARG A 365 17.91 1.62 -20.40
N LEU A 366 17.49 1.72 -19.14
CA LEU A 366 16.31 2.50 -18.76
C LEU A 366 16.48 3.99 -19.07
N PHE A 367 17.64 4.58 -18.76
CA PHE A 367 17.96 5.96 -19.11
C PHE A 367 17.92 6.18 -20.63
N THR A 368 18.45 5.25 -21.40
CA THR A 368 18.45 5.33 -22.87
C THR A 368 17.03 5.27 -23.42
N GLU A 369 16.17 4.44 -22.83
CA GLU A 369 14.76 4.33 -23.20
C GLU A 369 13.97 5.59 -22.84
N GLN A 370 14.17 6.14 -21.64
CA GLN A 370 13.58 7.43 -21.25
C GLN A 370 14.00 8.54 -22.21
N ARG A 371 15.28 8.60 -22.56
CA ARG A 371 15.78 9.58 -23.55
C ARG A 371 15.09 9.42 -24.90
N LYS A 372 14.89 8.19 -25.38
CA LYS A 372 14.13 7.91 -26.62
C LYS A 372 12.66 8.34 -26.50
N ASN A 373 12.04 8.15 -25.35
CA ASN A 373 10.66 8.59 -25.12
C ASN A 373 10.54 10.11 -25.15
N PHE A 374 11.42 10.84 -24.46
CA PHE A 374 11.45 12.30 -24.53
C PHE A 374 11.69 12.82 -25.94
N GLU A 375 12.56 12.17 -26.72
CA GLU A 375 12.78 12.51 -28.12
C GLU A 375 11.51 12.33 -28.95
N ARG A 376 10.75 11.25 -28.71
CA ARG A 376 9.47 10.97 -29.38
C ARG A 376 8.41 11.99 -28.99
N GLU A 377 8.25 12.27 -27.70
CA GLU A 377 7.34 13.30 -27.21
C GLU A 377 7.67 14.67 -27.82
N ARG A 378 8.96 15.05 -27.85
CA ARG A 378 9.41 16.29 -28.46
C ARG A 378 9.03 16.39 -29.93
N ARG A 379 9.17 15.30 -30.70
CA ARG A 379 8.71 15.24 -32.09
C ARG A 379 7.20 15.39 -32.19
N ASN A 380 6.44 14.66 -31.37
CA ASN A 380 4.97 14.74 -31.35
C ASN A 380 4.47 16.15 -31.02
N PHE A 381 5.08 16.83 -30.04
CA PHE A 381 4.74 18.21 -29.70
C PHE A 381 5.08 19.18 -30.83
N THR A 382 6.23 18.98 -31.49
CA THR A 382 6.64 19.80 -32.63
C THR A 382 5.67 19.64 -33.80
N GLU A 383 5.27 18.40 -34.11
CA GLU A 383 4.30 18.09 -35.16
C GLU A 383 2.91 18.64 -34.84
N ALA A 384 2.44 18.50 -33.59
CA ALA A 384 1.19 19.08 -33.14
C ALA A 384 1.18 20.61 -33.27
N ALA A 385 2.30 21.28 -32.95
CA ALA A 385 2.44 22.72 -33.12
C ALA A 385 2.40 23.15 -34.60
N ILE A 386 3.06 22.39 -35.48
CA ILE A 386 3.02 22.62 -36.94
C ILE A 386 1.59 22.45 -37.47
N ARG A 387 0.91 21.37 -37.08
CA ARG A 387 -0.49 21.10 -37.45
C ARG A 387 -1.42 22.21 -37.00
N LEU A 388 -1.31 22.65 -35.75
CA LEU A 388 -2.09 23.77 -35.23
C LEU A 388 -1.81 25.06 -36.00
N GLY A 389 -0.56 25.27 -36.44
CA GLY A 389 -0.19 26.37 -37.32
C GLY A 389 -0.92 26.33 -38.67
N HIS A 390 -1.01 25.15 -39.30
CA HIS A 390 -1.77 24.97 -40.53
C HIS A 390 -3.27 25.20 -40.33
N GLU A 391 -3.86 24.67 -39.25
CA GLU A 391 -5.28 24.85 -38.93
C GLU A 391 -5.62 26.34 -38.68
N ARG A 392 -4.76 27.07 -37.96
CA ARG A 392 -4.92 28.53 -37.78
C ARG A 392 -4.84 29.30 -39.09
N LYS A 393 -3.87 28.95 -39.95
CA LYS A 393 -3.73 29.57 -41.26
C LYS A 393 -4.96 29.33 -42.13
N ALA A 394 -5.46 28.09 -42.19
CA ALA A 394 -6.67 27.75 -42.92
C ALA A 394 -7.89 28.52 -42.38
N PHE A 395 -8.04 28.63 -41.06
CA PHE A 395 -9.11 29.41 -40.44
C PHE A 395 -9.03 30.91 -40.77
N GLU A 396 -7.83 31.48 -40.81
CA GLU A 396 -7.62 32.87 -41.21
C GLU A 396 -7.93 33.09 -42.69
N GLU A 397 -7.58 32.14 -43.55
CA GLU A 397 -7.93 32.14 -44.98
C GLU A 397 -9.45 32.06 -45.17
N ASP A 398 -10.14 31.14 -44.48
CA ASP A 398 -11.60 31.02 -44.52
C ASP A 398 -12.29 32.29 -44.01
N ARG A 399 -11.76 32.90 -42.93
CA ARG A 399 -12.25 34.19 -42.43
C ARG A 399 -12.03 35.30 -43.45
N ALA A 400 -10.90 35.34 -44.14
CA ALA A 400 -10.62 36.33 -45.18
C ALA A 400 -11.54 36.14 -46.40
N VAL A 401 -11.78 34.90 -46.82
CA VAL A 401 -12.74 34.55 -47.88
C VAL A 401 -14.15 34.95 -47.47
N TRP A 402 -14.55 34.66 -46.22
CA TRP A 402 -15.85 35.05 -45.68
C TRP A 402 -16.01 36.57 -45.68
N LEU A 403 -15.03 37.33 -45.18
CA LEU A 403 -15.06 38.79 -45.21
C LEU A 403 -15.11 39.35 -46.64
N LYS A 404 -14.36 38.74 -47.57
CA LYS A 404 -14.40 39.09 -48.99
C LYS A 404 -15.79 38.84 -49.58
N GLN A 405 -16.41 37.71 -49.28
CA GLN A 405 -17.79 37.41 -49.70
C GLN A 405 -18.79 38.39 -49.09
N GLN A 406 -18.68 38.70 -47.80
CA GLN A 406 -19.53 39.72 -47.16
C GLN A 406 -19.37 41.09 -47.84
N PHE A 407 -18.14 41.52 -48.14
CA PHE A 407 -17.89 42.77 -48.84
C PHE A 407 -18.47 42.77 -50.27
N LEU A 408 -18.27 41.68 -51.03
CA LEU A 408 -18.83 41.54 -52.38
C LEU A 408 -20.36 41.52 -52.37
N ASN A 409 -20.98 40.88 -51.38
CA ASN A 409 -22.44 40.83 -51.22
C ASN A 409 -23.05 42.17 -50.76
N LEU A 410 -22.27 43.01 -50.07
CA LEU A 410 -22.67 44.36 -49.64
C LEU A 410 -22.41 45.44 -50.71
N THR A 411 -21.69 45.11 -51.79
CA THR A 411 -21.41 46.05 -52.89
C THR A 411 -22.56 46.05 -53.89
N PRO A 412 -23.33 47.15 -54.06
CA PRO A 412 -24.60 47.16 -54.81
C PRO A 412 -24.42 47.24 -56.35
N PHE A 413 -23.39 46.61 -56.91
CA PHE A 413 -23.09 46.70 -58.34
C PHE A 413 -22.76 45.34 -58.97
N THR A 414 -23.56 44.31 -58.74
CA THR A 414 -23.62 43.15 -59.64
C THR A 414 -25.04 42.64 -59.77
N ASP A 415 -25.94 43.47 -60.29
CA ASP A 415 -27.10 42.97 -61.02
C ASP A 415 -27.34 43.80 -62.27
N ARG A 416 -26.49 43.56 -63.28
CA ARG A 416 -26.86 43.86 -64.66
C ARG A 416 -26.19 42.85 -65.57
N ARG A 417 -27.04 42.04 -66.20
CA ARG A 417 -26.80 41.07 -67.27
C ARG A 417 -26.55 39.62 -66.83
N LYS A 418 -27.64 38.90 -66.62
CA LYS A 418 -27.80 37.59 -67.26
C LYS A 418 -29.23 37.41 -67.77
N SER A 419 -29.42 37.51 -69.08
CA SER A 419 -30.29 36.59 -69.84
C SER A 419 -29.88 36.61 -71.31
N HIS A 420 -30.05 35.47 -71.97
CA HIS A 420 -29.68 35.13 -73.37
C HIS A 420 -28.19 34.72 -73.49
N THR A 421 -27.80 33.52 -73.94
CA THR A 421 -28.42 32.60 -74.90
C THR A 421 -27.61 31.28 -74.99
N VAL A 422 -28.28 30.16 -75.29
CA VAL A 422 -27.81 28.96 -76.06
C VAL A 422 -26.87 27.98 -75.31
N LYS A 423 -27.34 26.78 -74.91
CA LYS A 423 -27.27 25.45 -75.62
C LYS A 423 -25.81 25.09 -76.00
N THR A 424 -25.15 23.98 -75.66
CA THR A 424 -25.47 22.52 -75.62
C THR A 424 -24.14 21.78 -75.24
N PRO A 425 -24.00 20.43 -75.29
CA PRO A 425 -24.17 19.46 -74.20
C PRO A 425 -22.87 18.65 -73.92
N SER A 426 -22.98 17.49 -73.25
CA SER A 426 -21.97 16.39 -73.19
C SER A 426 -21.01 16.45 -71.98
N ALA A 427 -20.77 15.42 -71.17
CA ALA A 427 -21.27 14.05 -71.06
C ALA A 427 -21.12 13.60 -69.58
N PHE A 428 -22.10 12.84 -69.09
CA PHE A 428 -21.99 11.94 -67.93
C PHE A 428 -21.11 10.71 -68.29
N PRO A 429 -20.87 9.69 -67.42
CA PRO A 429 -21.18 9.47 -65.98
C PRO A 429 -19.92 8.93 -65.22
N VAL A 430 -19.87 8.51 -63.94
CA VAL A 430 -20.49 7.40 -63.18
C VAL A 430 -19.88 7.50 -61.77
N THR A 431 -20.65 7.74 -60.69
CA THR A 431 -21.10 6.77 -59.64
C THR A 431 -19.93 6.25 -58.76
N SER A 432 -19.99 6.20 -57.42
CA SER A 432 -21.09 6.02 -56.48
C SER A 432 -20.71 6.49 -55.05
N GLU A 433 -21.73 6.96 -54.32
CA GLU A 433 -22.05 6.66 -52.89
C GLU A 433 -21.05 7.10 -51.79
N GLN A 434 -21.44 7.62 -50.61
CA GLN A 434 -22.71 7.62 -49.88
C GLN A 434 -22.62 8.66 -48.73
N GLU A 435 -23.76 9.29 -48.39
CA GLU A 435 -24.35 9.58 -47.05
C GLU A 435 -23.40 9.88 -45.85
N ASP A 436 -23.64 10.80 -44.90
CA ASP A 436 -24.86 11.50 -44.47
C ASP A 436 -24.51 12.64 -43.47
N GLN A 437 -25.38 13.66 -43.46
CA GLN A 437 -25.84 14.55 -42.38
C GLN A 437 -24.94 15.00 -41.18
N VAL A 438 -24.84 16.33 -41.02
CA VAL A 438 -25.07 17.01 -39.72
C VAL A 438 -25.98 18.23 -39.97
N ASN A 439 -27.23 18.14 -39.52
CA ASN A 439 -28.18 19.26 -39.51
C ASN A 439 -28.20 19.93 -38.13
N SER A 440 -28.20 21.27 -38.13
CA SER A 440 -28.31 22.14 -36.96
C SER A 440 -29.60 22.94 -37.06
N GLN A 441 -30.40 22.99 -36.00
CA GLN A 441 -31.45 23.98 -35.67
C GLN A 441 -32.24 23.43 -34.47
N SER A 442 -32.87 24.15 -33.54
CA SER A 442 -32.92 25.56 -33.13
C SER A 442 -33.92 25.63 -31.97
N GLN A 443 -33.61 26.40 -30.92
CA GLN A 443 -34.46 27.03 -29.89
C GLN A 443 -35.58 26.26 -29.13
N PRO A 444 -35.74 26.52 -27.81
CA PRO A 444 -36.79 25.90 -26.99
C PRO A 444 -38.07 26.74 -26.92
N ASN A 445 -39.21 26.05 -27.03
CA ASN A 445 -40.53 26.58 -26.74
C ASN A 445 -40.88 26.45 -25.25
N THR A 446 -41.56 27.47 -24.75
CA THR A 446 -42.23 27.54 -23.46
C THR A 446 -43.45 26.64 -23.42
N SER A 447 -43.60 25.82 -22.38
CA SER A 447 -44.90 25.26 -22.00
C SER A 447 -45.02 25.10 -20.49
N SER A 448 -46.02 25.78 -19.96
CA SER A 448 -46.60 25.67 -18.62
C SER A 448 -47.11 24.26 -18.35
N LEU A 449 -46.85 23.72 -17.16
CA LEU A 449 -47.80 22.83 -16.48
C LEU A 449 -47.82 23.11 -14.97
N ARG A 450 -49.05 23.16 -14.46
CA ARG A 450 -49.50 23.32 -13.08
C ARG A 450 -49.39 22.01 -12.28
N LEU A 451 -49.74 22.12 -10.99
CA LEU A 451 -50.05 21.11 -9.98
C LEU A 451 -48.86 20.87 -9.03
N SER A 452 -48.99 20.82 -7.71
CA SER A 452 -50.15 20.92 -6.81
C SER A 452 -49.60 21.10 -5.39
N ALA A 453 -50.24 21.95 -4.60
CA ALA A 453 -49.96 22.09 -3.18
C ALA A 453 -50.55 20.90 -2.39
N SER A 454 -49.82 20.43 -1.37
CA SER A 454 -50.41 20.09 -0.08
C SER A 454 -49.35 20.08 1.03
N PRO A 455 -49.72 20.43 2.28
CA PRO A 455 -48.79 20.76 3.36
C PRO A 455 -48.56 19.57 4.30
N ALA A 456 -47.38 19.48 4.90
CA ALA A 456 -47.16 18.61 6.05
C ALA A 456 -46.24 19.29 7.07
N SER A 457 -46.62 19.10 8.32
CA SER A 457 -46.32 19.91 9.49
C SER A 457 -45.24 19.27 10.36
N THR A 458 -44.33 20.10 10.91
CA THR A 458 -43.59 19.95 12.20
C THR A 458 -42.59 18.77 12.33
N PRO A 459 -41.57 18.80 13.25
CA PRO A 459 -41.45 19.67 14.44
C PRO A 459 -40.09 20.35 14.68
N LYS A 460 -40.16 21.28 15.62
CA LYS A 460 -39.08 22.01 16.30
C LYS A 460 -38.39 21.09 17.33
N PRO A 461 -37.07 21.22 17.53
CA PRO A 461 -36.49 21.21 18.87
C PRO A 461 -35.55 22.41 19.06
N SER A 462 -35.77 23.23 20.08
CA SER A 462 -35.14 23.14 21.41
C SER A 462 -33.68 23.58 21.40
N ALA A 463 -33.46 24.75 21.97
CA ALA A 463 -32.15 25.27 22.34
C ALA A 463 -31.66 24.57 23.61
N LYS A 464 -30.42 24.06 23.60
CA LYS A 464 -29.32 24.36 24.56
C LYS A 464 -28.25 23.27 24.57
N VAL A 465 -27.03 23.76 24.85
CA VAL A 465 -25.77 23.09 25.22
C VAL A 465 -24.86 22.69 24.06
N SER A 466 -24.03 23.65 23.66
CA SER A 466 -22.74 23.44 23.02
C SER A 466 -21.75 22.76 23.99
N PRO A 467 -21.03 21.70 23.60
CA PRO A 467 -19.83 21.29 24.32
C PRO A 467 -18.69 22.23 23.93
N ALA A 468 -18.06 22.85 24.93
CA ALA A 468 -16.85 23.64 24.75
C ALA A 468 -15.71 22.73 24.26
N THR A 469 -15.04 23.14 23.19
CA THR A 469 -13.78 22.57 22.74
C THR A 469 -12.69 22.83 23.78
N PRO A 470 -11.87 21.84 24.17
CA PRO A 470 -10.80 22.05 25.13
C PRO A 470 -9.71 22.96 24.55
N THR A 471 -9.17 23.83 25.40
CA THR A 471 -8.12 24.77 25.01
C THR A 471 -6.80 24.00 24.85
N SER A 472 -5.94 24.44 23.90
CA SER A 472 -4.66 23.81 23.51
C SER A 472 -3.74 23.37 24.65
N THR A 473 -3.90 23.94 25.84
CA THR A 473 -3.10 23.64 27.04
C THR A 473 -3.53 22.34 27.75
N GLU A 474 -4.79 21.92 27.65
CA GLU A 474 -5.27 20.68 28.27
C GLU A 474 -4.81 19.43 27.50
N LEU A 475 -4.81 19.49 26.16
CA LEU A 475 -4.30 18.44 25.27
C LEU A 475 -2.81 18.15 25.49
N CYS A 476 -2.00 19.19 25.74
CA CYS A 476 -0.56 19.03 25.97
C CYS A 476 -0.22 18.35 27.31
N ARG A 477 -1.09 18.46 28.33
CA ARG A 477 -0.93 17.73 29.61
C ARG A 477 -1.30 16.26 29.49
N THR A 478 -2.35 15.93 28.73
CA THR A 478 -2.77 14.54 28.53
C THR A 478 -1.76 13.74 27.71
N LEU A 479 -1.04 14.41 26.80
CA LEU A 479 -0.02 13.82 25.93
C LEU A 479 1.39 13.76 26.55
N ARG A 480 1.58 14.21 27.80
CA ARG A 480 2.88 14.23 28.52
C ARG A 480 4.02 14.94 27.76
N LEU A 481 3.71 15.99 27.01
CA LEU A 481 4.71 16.73 26.20
C LEU A 481 5.38 17.89 26.95
N ILE A 482 5.04 18.13 28.22
CA ILE A 482 5.69 19.13 29.08
C ILE A 482 6.33 18.39 30.26
N PRO A 483 7.63 18.56 30.52
CA PRO A 483 8.27 17.99 31.71
C PRO A 483 7.63 18.54 32.99
N GLU A 484 7.26 17.66 33.92
CA GLU A 484 6.90 18.08 35.28
C GLU A 484 8.10 18.79 35.91
N SER A 485 7.99 20.10 36.08
CA SER A 485 8.93 20.87 36.87
C SER A 485 8.83 20.39 38.33
N ARG A 486 9.76 19.53 38.74
CA ARG A 486 10.02 19.29 40.16
C ARG A 486 10.50 20.62 40.74
N TYR A 487 9.66 21.22 41.57
CA TYR A 487 10.11 22.21 42.53
C TYR A 487 11.11 21.51 43.47
N VAL A 488 12.39 21.79 43.26
CA VAL A 488 13.42 21.54 44.27
C VAL A 488 13.30 22.68 45.27
N ASN A 489 12.77 22.36 46.45
CA ASN A 489 12.96 23.17 47.64
C ASN A 489 14.45 23.29 47.90
N GLN A 490 15.00 24.48 47.73
CA GLN A 490 16.31 24.84 48.23
C GLN A 490 16.09 25.82 49.39
N GLY A 491 15.90 25.24 50.57
CA GLY A 491 16.00 25.91 51.84
C GLY A 491 17.30 25.49 52.51
N ASP A 492 18.12 26.50 52.83
CA ASP A 492 19.15 26.57 53.86
C ASP A 492 20.36 25.63 53.79
N ILE A 493 21.55 26.25 53.66
CA ILE A 493 22.52 26.38 54.76
C ILE A 493 23.53 27.47 54.37
N ALA A 494 23.50 28.56 55.13
CA ALA A 494 24.62 29.46 55.35
C ALA A 494 24.88 29.46 56.86
N ALA A 495 25.95 28.78 57.28
CA ALA A 495 26.78 28.98 58.47
C ALA A 495 27.72 27.78 58.62
#